data_AF-A0A0C5S240-F1
#
_entry.id   AF-A0A0C5S240-F1
#
_cell.length_a   1.000
_cell.length_b   1.000
_cell.length_c   1.000
_cell.angle_alpha   90.00
_cell.angle_beta   90.00
_cell.angle_gamma   90.00
#
_symmetry.space_group_name_H-M   'P 1'
#
loop_
_entity.id
_entity.type
_entity.pdbx_description
1 polymer ?
#
loop_
_entity_poly.entity_id
_entity_poly.type
_entity_poly.pdbx_seq_one_letter_code
_entity_poly.pdbx_strand_id
1 'polypeptide(L)'
;MSKLKSKKPIIIGVSGFILASAIIGATVGVTVNKQNSITYQEVKLRTKKSELNTKINELMYLSSDEVTKFTTDISNAQSLEEADELFNKANQTNNSNKVAKEAKEAKEAALATKKQSAVSHINTLADLTEEEKSRFLVDINKSESEEVVDSILQKANDRNQVNKENKLELLKQLKQEIVDAKSEINNLGHLNEDQKSNYSNQLDKANSSDEVATILAKANEQNKANLLIQNKANAKTQIDGLSELTNEEKTEFKNQVDKANSNEQVESILANATKQNDELKNKKLSASERVDYLKSLPDEDKEKIKKQIEVGTSVQEVEMQLEKAKKLNNGILLAESFLNIPEDQKSQLKEEVKKSTSEEDLKEKLLKASKDNAKARIEELKKVKKDVNLTPLEKPDEVLTKIDQATTIQ
;
A
#
# COMPACT_ATOMS: atom_id res chain seq x y z
N MET A 1 26.84 76.05 26.29
CA MET A 1 26.86 77.49 25.97
C MET A 1 26.16 78.26 27.06
N SER A 2 26.87 79.27 27.57
CA SER A 2 26.40 80.50 28.22
C SER A 2 25.43 80.48 29.41
N LYS A 3 26.04 80.76 30.58
CA LYS A 3 25.95 82.02 31.34
C LYS A 3 24.79 82.18 32.35
N LEU A 4 25.13 82.72 33.54
CA LEU A 4 24.31 83.83 34.07
C LEU A 4 24.06 84.08 35.58
N LYS A 5 25.08 84.32 36.45
CA LYS A 5 25.06 85.30 37.59
C LYS A 5 24.22 84.97 38.86
N SER A 6 24.57 85.39 40.10
CA SER A 6 25.73 86.11 40.66
C SER A 6 25.64 86.27 42.21
N LYS A 7 26.82 86.33 42.87
CA LYS A 7 27.26 87.26 43.97
C LYS A 7 26.52 87.17 45.34
N LYS A 8 27.14 87.08 46.53
CA LYS A 8 28.41 87.63 47.10
C LYS A 8 28.85 86.81 48.37
N PRO A 9 30.05 87.06 48.95
CA PRO A 9 30.66 86.28 50.04
C PRO A 9 30.70 87.00 51.42
N ILE A 10 31.32 86.30 52.40
CA ILE A 10 31.97 86.77 53.66
C ILE A 10 31.11 86.63 54.93
N ILE A 11 31.60 85.88 55.95
CA ILE A 11 32.12 86.37 57.24
C ILE A 11 32.62 85.16 58.07
N ILE A 12 33.89 85.21 58.44
CA ILE A 12 34.58 84.37 59.42
C ILE A 12 34.14 84.81 60.82
N GLY A 13 33.60 83.89 61.62
CA GLY A 13 33.28 84.10 63.03
C GLY A 13 34.21 83.30 63.93
N VAL A 14 35.46 83.76 64.04
CA VAL A 14 36.33 83.46 65.17
C VAL A 14 36.23 84.67 66.09
N SER A 15 35.76 84.49 67.32
CA SER A 15 35.91 85.48 68.41
C SER A 15 35.78 84.72 69.72
N GLY A 16 36.89 84.72 70.46
CA GLY A 16 37.03 84.00 71.72
C GLY A 16 36.54 84.79 72.91
N PHE A 17 36.97 84.37 74.09
CA PHE A 17 37.82 85.21 74.95
C PHE A 17 38.40 84.31 76.07
N ILE A 18 39.72 84.21 76.10
CA ILE A 18 40.47 83.82 77.30
C ILE A 18 41.13 85.12 77.78
N LEU A 19 40.87 85.53 79.02
CA LEU A 19 41.89 86.10 79.91
C LEU A 19 41.37 86.23 81.34
N ALA A 20 42.24 85.80 82.25
CA ALA A 20 42.05 85.64 83.69
C ALA A 20 42.11 86.97 84.46
N SER A 21 41.62 86.95 85.70
CA SER A 21 42.18 87.65 86.88
C SER A 21 41.52 87.15 88.16
N ALA A 22 42.32 87.03 89.23
CA ALA A 22 41.99 86.34 90.48
C ALA A 22 41.47 87.27 91.60
N ILE A 23 41.10 86.62 92.72
CA ILE A 23 41.15 87.03 94.14
C ILE A 23 39.82 87.31 94.88
N ILE A 24 39.50 86.32 95.74
CA ILE A 24 38.95 86.33 97.12
C ILE A 24 37.54 86.87 97.36
N GLY A 25 36.70 86.04 98.00
CA GLY A 25 35.56 86.54 98.78
C GLY A 25 34.46 85.56 99.15
N ALA A 26 34.79 84.52 99.91
CA ALA A 26 33.94 83.90 100.94
C ALA A 26 32.56 83.27 100.61
N THR A 27 32.40 82.11 101.26
CA THR A 27 31.17 81.47 101.74
C THR A 27 30.46 80.41 100.86
N VAL A 28 30.33 79.26 101.54
CA VAL A 28 29.42 78.11 101.33
C VAL A 28 29.78 77.12 100.22
N GLY A 29 30.65 76.18 100.58
CA GLY A 29 30.67 74.87 99.96
C GLY A 29 29.38 74.12 100.28
N VAL A 30 28.65 73.70 99.24
CA VAL A 30 27.88 72.43 99.10
C VAL A 30 27.58 72.15 97.61
N THR A 31 27.66 73.13 96.69
CA THR A 31 27.23 72.91 95.28
C THR A 31 28.30 72.34 94.32
N VAL A 32 29.55 72.16 94.74
CA VAL A 32 30.63 71.70 93.84
C VAL A 32 30.57 70.19 93.54
N ASN A 33 29.89 69.38 94.36
CA ASN A 33 29.87 67.92 94.19
C ASN A 33 28.73 67.40 93.28
N LYS A 34 27.55 68.07 93.23
CA LYS A 34 26.43 67.66 92.35
C LYS A 34 26.62 68.09 90.89
N GLN A 35 27.06 69.34 90.64
CA GLN A 35 27.26 69.85 89.27
C GLN A 35 28.39 69.10 88.53
N ASN A 36 29.49 68.78 89.23
CA ASN A 36 30.58 67.96 88.67
C ASN A 36 30.15 66.50 88.42
N SER A 37 29.26 65.94 89.25
CA SER A 37 28.73 64.57 89.05
C SER A 37 27.79 64.46 87.85
N ILE A 38 26.94 65.46 87.60
CA ILE A 38 26.02 65.52 86.45
C ILE A 38 26.81 65.65 85.14
N THR A 39 27.78 66.58 85.10
CA THR A 39 28.65 66.80 83.93
C THR A 39 29.47 65.55 83.58
N TYR A 40 29.93 64.80 84.58
CA TYR A 40 30.67 63.55 84.38
C TYR A 40 29.81 62.43 83.74
N GLN A 41 28.56 62.26 84.17
CA GLN A 41 27.67 61.24 83.62
C GLN A 41 27.22 61.59 82.19
N GLU A 42 26.98 62.86 81.89
CA GLU A 42 26.66 63.34 80.54
C GLU A 42 27.81 63.11 79.56
N VAL A 43 29.05 63.43 79.95
CA VAL A 43 30.25 63.16 79.14
C VAL A 43 30.43 61.65 78.94
N LYS A 44 30.26 60.84 79.98
CA LYS A 44 30.38 59.38 79.91
C LYS A 44 29.37 58.76 78.93
N LEU A 45 28.10 59.19 78.98
CA LEU A 45 27.06 58.76 78.05
C LEU A 45 27.37 59.21 76.61
N ARG A 46 27.82 60.46 76.41
CA ARG A 46 28.18 60.97 75.09
C ARG A 46 29.33 60.19 74.45
N THR A 47 30.38 59.89 75.21
CA THR A 47 31.49 59.06 74.74
C THR A 47 31.02 57.66 74.39
N LYS A 48 30.21 57.03 75.26
CA LYS A 48 29.63 55.71 75.02
C LYS A 48 28.78 55.67 73.74
N LYS A 49 27.91 56.66 73.51
CA LYS A 49 27.12 56.76 72.27
C LYS A 49 27.99 56.84 71.03
N SER A 50 29.06 57.65 71.05
CA SER A 50 30.00 57.76 69.94
C SER A 50 30.69 56.42 69.65
N GLU A 51 31.19 55.73 70.70
CA GLU A 51 31.82 54.42 70.57
C GLU A 51 30.85 53.38 70.00
N LEU A 52 29.62 53.32 70.50
CA LEU A 52 28.61 52.38 70.03
C LEU A 52 28.17 52.69 68.60
N ASN A 53 28.03 53.97 68.22
CA ASN A 53 27.76 54.36 66.84
C ASN A 53 28.89 53.94 65.89
N THR A 54 30.16 54.05 66.29
CA THR A 54 31.28 53.50 65.51
C THR A 54 31.15 52.00 65.34
N LYS A 55 30.87 51.26 66.42
CA LYS A 55 30.68 49.81 66.37
C LYS A 55 29.49 49.37 65.52
N ILE A 56 28.39 50.12 65.49
CA ILE A 56 27.25 49.82 64.59
C ILE A 56 27.69 49.89 63.13
N ASN A 57 28.50 50.88 62.75
CA ASN A 57 28.98 51.01 61.38
C ASN A 57 29.92 49.87 60.95
N GLU A 58 30.49 49.14 61.92
CA GLU A 58 31.31 47.94 61.67
C GLU A 58 30.46 46.66 61.50
N LEU A 59 29.16 46.71 61.78
CA LEU A 59 28.25 45.56 61.61
C LEU A 59 27.90 45.35 60.14
N MET A 60 28.52 44.34 59.54
CA MET A 60 28.53 44.11 58.08
C MET A 60 27.20 43.65 57.46
N TYR A 61 26.24 43.18 58.26
CA TYR A 61 24.99 42.57 57.77
C TYR A 61 23.75 43.42 58.09
N LEU A 62 23.95 44.62 58.62
CA LEU A 62 22.88 45.61 58.67
C LEU A 62 22.75 46.27 57.30
N SER A 63 21.50 46.45 56.85
CA SER A 63 21.18 47.30 55.71
C SER A 63 21.47 48.77 56.04
N SER A 64 21.59 49.59 55.00
CA SER A 64 21.80 51.03 55.17
C SER A 64 20.71 51.69 56.03
N ASP A 65 19.47 51.23 55.92
CA ASP A 65 18.34 51.77 56.69
C ASP A 65 18.41 51.35 58.16
N GLU A 66 18.82 50.11 58.44
CA GLU A 66 19.01 49.61 59.81
C GLU A 66 20.18 50.31 60.51
N VAL A 67 21.32 50.51 59.83
CA VAL A 67 22.45 51.28 60.36
C VAL A 67 22.00 52.69 60.74
N THR A 68 21.28 53.37 59.84
CA THR A 68 20.76 54.73 60.08
C THR A 68 19.81 54.78 61.26
N LYS A 69 18.92 53.79 61.37
CA LYS A 69 17.97 53.68 62.47
C LYS A 69 18.66 53.47 63.81
N PHE A 70 19.52 52.46 63.93
CA PHE A 70 20.20 52.16 65.20
C PHE A 70 21.15 53.28 65.64
N THR A 71 21.85 53.93 64.72
CA THR A 71 22.72 55.08 65.06
C THR A 71 21.92 56.30 65.50
N THR A 72 20.73 56.52 64.93
CA THR A 72 19.80 57.57 65.38
C THR A 72 19.25 57.25 66.77
N ASP A 73 18.80 56.02 67.00
CA ASP A 73 18.26 55.55 68.28
C ASP A 73 19.33 55.67 69.39
N ILE A 74 20.57 55.24 69.14
CA ILE A 74 21.69 55.39 70.10
C ILE A 74 22.02 56.87 70.36
N SER A 75 22.00 57.71 69.33
CA SER A 75 22.23 59.15 69.49
C SER A 75 21.18 59.78 70.41
N ASN A 76 19.95 59.25 70.40
CA ASN A 76 18.81 59.70 71.20
C ASN A 76 18.70 59.05 72.59
N ALA A 77 19.46 57.99 72.89
CA ALA A 77 19.36 57.25 74.16
C ALA A 77 19.54 58.16 75.41
N GLN A 78 18.77 57.95 76.46
CA GLN A 78 18.76 58.79 77.66
C GLN A 78 19.63 58.23 78.80
N SER A 79 20.06 56.97 78.71
CA SER A 79 20.92 56.33 79.71
C SER A 79 22.00 55.43 79.09
N LEU A 80 23.01 55.06 79.89
CA LEU A 80 24.05 54.11 79.46
C LEU A 80 23.46 52.73 79.18
N GLU A 81 22.49 52.31 80.01
CA GLU A 81 21.81 51.02 79.90
C GLU A 81 20.96 50.95 78.62
N GLU A 82 20.19 52.00 78.32
CA GLU A 82 19.41 52.08 77.08
C GLU A 82 20.31 52.07 75.83
N ALA A 83 21.45 52.77 75.87
CA ALA A 83 22.42 52.76 74.77
C ALA A 83 23.02 51.35 74.56
N ASP A 84 23.33 50.63 75.64
CA ASP A 84 23.82 49.25 75.58
C ASP A 84 22.74 48.27 75.08
N GLU A 85 21.49 48.41 75.52
CA GLU A 85 20.35 47.61 75.01
C GLU A 85 20.12 47.80 73.51
N LEU A 86 20.13 49.06 73.04
CA LEU A 86 19.99 49.38 71.63
C LEU A 86 21.13 48.79 70.79
N PHE A 87 22.36 48.86 71.29
CA PHE A 87 23.50 48.22 70.65
C PHE A 87 23.38 46.70 70.62
N ASN A 88 22.93 46.08 71.70
CA ASN A 88 22.67 44.63 71.75
C ASN A 88 21.60 44.22 70.73
N LYS A 89 20.54 45.01 70.56
CA LYS A 89 19.51 44.80 69.54
C LYS A 89 20.07 44.93 68.11
N ALA A 90 20.95 45.91 67.88
CA ALA A 90 21.66 46.06 66.60
C ALA A 90 22.53 44.83 66.29
N ASN A 91 23.30 44.33 67.26
CA ASN A 91 24.09 43.11 67.13
C ASN A 91 23.22 41.88 66.83
N GLN A 92 22.10 41.72 67.53
CA GLN A 92 21.18 40.61 67.30
C GLN A 92 20.56 40.66 65.89
N THR A 93 20.20 41.86 65.42
CA THR A 93 19.67 42.08 64.07
C THR A 93 20.73 41.73 63.02
N ASN A 94 21.96 42.22 63.19
CA ASN A 94 23.10 41.89 62.33
C ASN A 94 23.33 40.37 62.24
N ASN A 95 23.31 39.67 63.37
CA ASN A 95 23.49 38.22 63.41
C ASN A 95 22.33 37.48 62.71
N SER A 96 21.09 37.95 62.90
CA SER A 96 19.91 37.38 62.23
C SER A 96 19.99 37.57 60.71
N ASN A 97 20.40 38.76 60.24
CA ASN A 97 20.60 39.06 58.83
C ASN A 97 21.73 38.22 58.22
N LYS A 98 22.82 38.00 58.95
CA LYS A 98 23.89 37.09 58.55
C LYS A 98 23.37 35.67 58.30
N VAL A 99 22.65 35.10 59.28
CA VAL A 99 22.08 33.75 59.17
C VAL A 99 21.10 33.67 58.00
N ALA A 100 20.24 34.67 57.81
CA ALA A 100 19.30 34.69 56.68
C ALA A 100 20.00 34.76 55.32
N LYS A 101 21.08 35.55 55.20
CA LYS A 101 21.89 35.64 53.99
C LYS A 101 22.61 34.32 53.70
N GLU A 102 23.28 33.73 54.70
CA GLU A 102 23.97 32.45 54.57
C GLU A 102 22.99 31.32 54.19
N ALA A 103 21.78 31.31 54.76
CA ALA A 103 20.74 30.34 54.40
C ALA A 103 20.24 30.51 52.96
N LYS A 104 20.09 31.75 52.49
CA LYS A 104 19.72 32.04 51.09
C LYS A 104 20.80 31.57 50.12
N GLU A 105 22.07 31.91 50.40
CA GLU A 105 23.22 31.51 49.59
C GLU A 105 23.38 29.98 49.56
N ALA A 106 23.17 29.30 50.69
CA ALA A 106 23.18 27.84 50.75
C ALA A 106 22.07 27.20 49.91
N LYS A 107 20.85 27.76 49.92
CA LYS A 107 19.73 27.28 49.08
C LYS A 107 20.00 27.49 47.59
N GLU A 108 20.56 28.64 47.22
CA GLU A 108 20.94 28.92 45.83
C GLU A 108 22.04 27.98 45.33
N ALA A 109 23.05 27.70 46.17
CA ALA A 109 24.12 26.75 45.88
C ALA A 109 23.58 25.32 45.73
N ALA A 110 22.71 24.87 46.65
CA ALA A 110 22.08 23.55 46.57
C ALA A 110 21.27 23.38 45.28
N LEU A 111 20.46 24.38 44.91
CA LEU A 111 19.72 24.39 43.65
C LEU A 111 20.65 24.32 42.43
N ALA A 112 21.75 25.07 42.43
CA ALA A 112 22.72 25.07 41.34
C ALA A 112 23.37 23.67 41.15
N THR A 113 23.82 23.04 42.24
CA THR A 113 24.34 21.67 42.21
C THR A 113 23.29 20.69 41.70
N LYS A 114 22.05 20.79 42.18
CA LYS A 114 20.96 19.90 41.77
C LYS A 114 20.61 20.05 40.29
N LYS A 115 20.59 21.28 39.75
CA LYS A 115 20.44 21.53 38.31
C LYS A 115 21.57 20.88 37.51
N GLN A 116 22.81 21.00 37.96
CA GLN A 116 23.95 20.39 37.28
C GLN A 116 23.85 18.87 37.24
N SER A 117 23.51 18.23 38.37
CA SER A 117 23.26 16.78 38.43
C SER A 117 22.10 16.37 37.53
N ALA A 118 21.02 17.15 37.49
CA ALA A 118 19.87 16.88 36.64
C ALA A 118 20.22 16.96 35.15
N VAL A 119 20.99 17.97 34.75
CA VAL A 119 21.53 18.11 33.38
C VAL A 119 22.37 16.89 33.00
N SER A 120 23.28 16.46 33.88
CA SER A 120 24.08 15.26 33.63
C SER A 120 23.21 14.02 33.47
N HIS A 121 22.22 13.81 34.34
CA HIS A 121 21.30 12.67 34.26
C HIS A 121 20.51 12.66 32.96
N ILE A 122 19.87 13.77 32.58
CA ILE A 122 19.09 13.89 31.34
C ILE A 122 19.95 13.57 30.11
N ASN A 123 21.22 13.99 30.10
CA ASN A 123 22.11 13.70 28.98
C ASN A 123 22.40 12.19 28.81
N THR A 124 22.31 11.40 29.89
CA THR A 124 22.49 9.93 29.83
C THR A 124 21.25 9.17 29.37
N LEU A 125 20.08 9.82 29.29
CA LEU A 125 18.86 9.20 28.80
C LEU A 125 18.97 8.97 27.29
N ALA A 126 18.90 7.71 26.88
CA ALA A 126 19.24 7.23 25.54
C ALA A 126 18.08 7.19 24.55
N ASP A 127 16.84 7.13 25.05
CA ASP A 127 15.62 6.97 24.23
C ASP A 127 14.83 8.29 24.12
N LEU A 128 15.30 9.39 24.70
CA LEU A 128 14.79 10.73 24.40
C LEU A 128 15.24 11.19 23.02
N THR A 129 14.38 11.89 22.30
CA THR A 129 14.81 12.61 21.10
C THR A 129 15.65 13.83 21.48
N GLU A 130 16.41 14.36 20.52
CA GLU A 130 17.24 15.56 20.74
C GLU A 130 16.38 16.78 21.14
N GLU A 131 15.19 16.90 20.55
CA GLU A 131 14.24 17.97 20.87
C GLU A 131 13.68 17.84 22.29
N GLU A 132 13.35 16.62 22.71
CA GLU A 132 12.86 16.35 24.07
C GLU A 132 13.95 16.60 25.11
N LYS A 133 15.17 16.11 24.85
CA LYS A 133 16.34 16.36 25.70
C LYS A 133 16.59 17.86 25.85
N SER A 134 16.62 18.60 24.74
CA SER A 134 16.80 20.06 24.74
C SER A 134 15.73 20.77 25.57
N ARG A 135 14.45 20.40 25.42
CA ARG A 135 13.35 20.98 26.22
C ARG A 135 13.54 20.77 27.71
N PHE A 136 13.83 19.55 28.16
CA PHE A 136 14.04 19.28 29.58
C PHE A 136 15.26 20.03 30.13
N LEU A 137 16.36 20.15 29.37
CA LEU A 137 17.53 20.92 29.79
C LEU A 137 17.21 22.42 29.98
N VAL A 138 16.39 22.99 29.09
CA VAL A 138 15.93 24.37 29.22
C VAL A 138 15.06 24.56 30.47
N ASP A 139 14.14 23.63 30.73
CA ASP A 139 13.25 23.69 31.89
C ASP A 139 14.03 23.56 33.22
N ILE A 140 15.05 22.70 33.27
CA ILE A 140 15.96 22.60 34.41
C ILE A 140 16.68 23.93 34.66
N ASN A 141 17.20 24.56 33.61
CA ASN A 141 17.92 25.82 33.75
C ASN A 141 17.02 26.95 34.30
N LYS A 142 15.75 26.99 33.88
CA LYS A 142 14.75 27.96 34.32
C LYS A 142 14.14 27.67 35.70
N SER A 143 14.41 26.52 36.30
CA SER A 143 13.77 26.11 37.55
C SER A 143 14.15 27.02 38.73
N GLU A 144 13.18 27.39 39.57
CA GLU A 144 13.39 28.28 40.73
C GLU A 144 13.49 27.53 42.06
N SER A 145 13.19 26.23 42.06
CA SER A 145 13.28 25.38 43.26
C SER A 145 13.75 23.96 42.93
N GLU A 146 14.20 23.27 43.97
CA GLU A 146 14.66 21.88 43.87
C GLU A 146 13.52 20.91 43.53
N GLU A 147 12.31 21.18 44.03
CA GLU A 147 11.12 20.36 43.77
C GLU A 147 10.69 20.44 42.30
N VAL A 148 10.85 21.60 41.66
CA VAL A 148 10.58 21.76 40.23
C VAL A 148 11.61 20.97 39.42
N VAL A 149 12.90 20.99 39.82
CA VAL A 149 13.95 20.18 39.19
C VAL A 149 13.63 18.68 39.29
N ASP A 150 13.21 18.20 40.47
CA ASP A 150 12.82 16.80 40.66
C ASP A 150 11.62 16.40 39.79
N SER A 151 10.62 17.27 39.68
CA SER A 151 9.46 17.04 38.81
C SER A 151 9.84 16.94 37.33
N ILE A 152 10.77 17.77 36.86
CA ILE A 152 11.27 17.73 35.49
C ILE A 152 12.07 16.44 35.24
N LEU A 153 12.92 16.03 36.19
CA LEU A 153 13.66 14.77 36.10
C LEU A 153 12.73 13.57 36.01
N GLN A 154 11.68 13.52 36.83
CA GLN A 154 10.69 12.46 36.77
C GLN A 154 10.04 12.39 35.39
N LYS A 155 9.57 13.54 34.86
CA LYS A 155 8.97 13.60 33.51
C LYS A 155 9.93 13.16 32.42
N ALA A 156 11.22 13.50 32.53
CA ALA A 156 12.24 13.07 31.57
C ALA A 156 12.46 11.55 31.61
N ASN A 157 12.51 10.96 32.81
CA ASN A 157 12.61 9.50 32.98
C ASN A 157 11.39 8.77 32.42
N ASP A 158 10.18 9.25 32.76
CA ASP A 158 8.92 8.66 32.27
C ASP A 158 8.85 8.73 30.75
N ARG A 159 9.24 9.87 30.15
CA ARG A 159 9.24 10.03 28.70
C ARG A 159 10.26 9.12 28.02
N ASN A 160 11.46 8.99 28.58
CA ASN A 160 12.47 8.05 28.08
C ASN A 160 11.94 6.61 28.09
N GLN A 161 11.28 6.20 29.17
CA GLN A 161 10.68 4.88 29.28
C GLN A 161 9.57 4.67 28.23
N VAL A 162 8.67 5.63 28.06
CA VAL A 162 7.61 5.57 27.03
C VAL A 162 8.21 5.44 25.62
N ASN A 163 9.25 6.20 25.29
CA ASN A 163 9.88 6.12 23.98
C ASN A 163 10.54 4.74 23.75
N LYS A 164 11.20 4.18 24.77
CA LYS A 164 11.76 2.83 24.73
C LYS A 164 10.68 1.77 24.50
N GLU A 165 9.56 1.88 25.21
CA GLU A 165 8.42 0.96 25.06
C GLU A 165 7.79 1.06 23.67
N ASN A 166 7.59 2.27 23.15
CA ASN A 166 7.09 2.49 21.80
C ASN A 166 8.01 1.85 20.74
N LYS A 167 9.33 2.03 20.87
CA LYS A 167 10.31 1.40 19.98
C LYS A 167 10.23 -0.13 20.05
N LEU A 168 10.09 -0.69 21.23
CA LEU A 168 9.96 -2.14 21.41
C LEU A 168 8.65 -2.66 20.81
N GLU A 169 7.56 -1.91 20.92
CA GLU A 169 6.27 -2.29 20.38
C GLU A 169 6.27 -2.30 18.85
N LEU A 170 6.87 -1.28 18.21
CA LEU A 170 7.09 -1.26 16.76
C LEU A 170 7.92 -2.47 16.30
N LEU A 171 8.96 -2.85 17.05
CA LEU A 171 9.77 -4.03 16.76
C LEU A 171 8.97 -5.34 16.87
N LYS A 172 8.06 -5.45 17.83
CA LYS A 172 7.18 -6.63 17.95
C LYS A 172 6.20 -6.70 16.78
N GLN A 173 5.58 -5.57 16.42
CA GLN A 173 4.66 -5.48 15.29
C GLN A 173 5.34 -5.92 13.99
N LEU A 174 6.52 -5.38 13.68
CA LEU A 174 7.30 -5.79 12.52
C LEU A 174 7.64 -7.30 12.53
N LYS A 175 8.03 -7.84 13.69
CA LYS A 175 8.30 -9.29 13.80
C LYS A 175 7.07 -10.13 13.54
N GLN A 176 5.90 -9.69 14.00
CA GLN A 176 4.64 -10.37 13.73
C GLN A 176 4.28 -10.30 12.24
N GLU A 177 4.41 -9.14 11.61
CA GLU A 177 4.20 -8.98 10.16
C GLU A 177 5.11 -9.89 9.34
N ILE A 178 6.38 -10.05 9.74
CA ILE A 178 7.31 -10.99 9.10
C ILE A 178 6.82 -12.44 9.23
N VAL A 179 6.33 -12.84 10.40
CA VAL A 179 5.78 -14.19 10.63
C VAL A 179 4.54 -14.43 9.75
N ASP A 180 3.63 -13.46 9.72
CA ASP A 180 2.39 -13.57 8.95
C ASP A 180 2.69 -13.61 7.44
N ALA A 181 3.59 -12.76 6.95
CA ALA A 181 4.03 -12.76 5.55
C ALA A 181 4.70 -14.07 5.15
N LYS A 182 5.54 -14.67 6.03
CA LYS A 182 6.11 -16.00 5.79
C LYS A 182 5.02 -17.07 5.67
N SER A 183 4.00 -17.01 6.54
CA SER A 183 2.87 -17.93 6.47
C SER A 183 2.10 -17.77 5.16
N GLU A 184 1.85 -16.54 4.72
CA GLU A 184 1.17 -16.27 3.45
C GLU A 184 1.97 -16.83 2.26
N ILE A 185 3.27 -16.58 2.20
CA ILE A 185 4.16 -17.09 1.15
C ILE A 185 4.18 -18.62 1.12
N ASN A 186 4.19 -19.28 2.28
CA ASN A 186 4.14 -20.74 2.36
C ASN A 186 2.83 -21.32 1.79
N ASN A 187 1.73 -20.57 1.90
CA ASN A 187 0.42 -20.94 1.38
C ASN A 187 0.25 -20.63 -0.12
N LEU A 188 1.20 -19.94 -0.77
CA LEU A 188 1.16 -19.73 -2.22
C LEU A 188 1.41 -21.06 -2.95
N GLY A 189 0.38 -21.51 -3.70
CA GLY A 189 0.32 -22.86 -4.27
C GLY A 189 1.17 -23.11 -5.51
N HIS A 190 1.66 -22.05 -6.18
CA HIS A 190 2.42 -22.17 -7.43
C HIS A 190 3.87 -21.72 -7.28
N LEU A 191 4.31 -21.32 -6.09
CA LEU A 191 5.72 -21.19 -5.77
C LEU A 191 6.32 -22.55 -5.44
N ASN A 192 7.51 -22.83 -5.95
CA ASN A 192 8.29 -23.99 -5.52
C ASN A 192 9.01 -23.70 -4.20
N GLU A 193 9.58 -24.74 -3.58
CA GLU A 193 10.24 -24.64 -2.28
C GLU A 193 11.45 -23.69 -2.28
N ASP A 194 12.22 -23.64 -3.37
CA ASP A 194 13.36 -22.73 -3.49
C ASP A 194 12.92 -21.26 -3.53
N GLN A 195 11.83 -20.96 -4.25
CA GLN A 195 11.22 -19.62 -4.31
C GLN A 195 10.67 -19.20 -2.94
N LYS A 196 9.93 -20.10 -2.27
CA LYS A 196 9.43 -19.85 -0.90
C LYS A 196 10.58 -19.58 0.07
N SER A 197 11.62 -20.41 0.02
CA SER A 197 12.83 -20.23 0.85
C SER A 197 13.52 -18.90 0.57
N ASN A 198 13.65 -18.51 -0.70
CA ASN A 198 14.25 -17.23 -1.09
C ASN A 198 13.49 -16.05 -0.47
N TYR A 199 12.16 -15.99 -0.62
CA TYR A 199 11.39 -14.89 -0.03
C TYR A 199 11.37 -14.94 1.50
N SER A 200 11.34 -16.11 2.12
CA SER A 200 11.49 -16.24 3.58
C SER A 200 12.82 -15.63 4.05
N ASN A 201 13.93 -15.90 3.35
CA ASN A 201 15.25 -15.34 3.68
C ASN A 201 15.32 -13.82 3.45
N GLN A 202 14.54 -13.28 2.52
CA GLN A 202 14.40 -11.83 2.35
C GLN A 202 13.60 -11.23 3.53
N LEU A 203 12.50 -11.87 3.94
CA LEU A 203 11.70 -11.44 5.10
C LEU A 203 12.51 -11.46 6.40
N ASP A 204 13.42 -12.41 6.59
CA ASP A 204 14.34 -12.45 7.74
C ASP A 204 15.27 -11.24 7.84
N LYS A 205 15.47 -10.53 6.73
CA LYS A 205 16.34 -9.35 6.64
C LYS A 205 15.56 -8.04 6.59
N ALA A 206 14.22 -8.11 6.55
CA ALA A 206 13.37 -6.93 6.45
C ALA A 206 13.41 -6.13 7.76
N ASN A 207 13.61 -4.82 7.65
CA ASN A 207 13.70 -3.91 8.80
C ASN A 207 12.55 -2.90 8.87
N SER A 208 11.57 -3.04 7.98
CA SER A 208 10.38 -2.18 7.93
C SER A 208 9.18 -2.92 7.34
N SER A 209 7.97 -2.45 7.68
CA SER A 209 6.72 -2.96 7.12
C SER A 209 6.64 -2.79 5.59
N ASP A 210 7.20 -1.71 5.05
CA ASP A 210 7.24 -1.46 3.60
C ASP A 210 8.10 -2.50 2.85
N GLU A 211 9.21 -2.91 3.44
CA GLU A 211 10.04 -3.99 2.89
C GLU A 211 9.31 -5.33 2.90
N VAL A 212 8.63 -5.66 4.01
CA VAL A 212 7.78 -6.86 4.12
C VAL A 212 6.70 -6.86 3.04
N ALA A 213 5.96 -5.76 2.88
CA ALA A 213 4.91 -5.62 1.88
C ALA A 213 5.45 -5.77 0.44
N THR A 214 6.62 -5.18 0.17
CA THR A 214 7.28 -5.29 -1.14
C THR A 214 7.69 -6.73 -1.46
N ILE A 215 8.24 -7.45 -0.47
CA ILE A 215 8.62 -8.86 -0.64
C ILE A 215 7.39 -9.73 -0.92
N LEU A 216 6.32 -9.52 -0.16
CA LEU A 216 5.07 -10.26 -0.31
C LEU A 216 4.39 -10.00 -1.67
N ALA A 217 4.41 -8.75 -2.15
CA ALA A 217 3.91 -8.41 -3.48
C ALA A 217 4.67 -9.15 -4.59
N LYS A 218 6.01 -9.18 -4.52
CA LYS A 218 6.84 -9.92 -5.47
C LYS A 218 6.56 -11.42 -5.45
N ALA A 219 6.38 -12.01 -4.27
CA ALA A 219 6.04 -13.42 -4.14
C ALA A 219 4.69 -13.74 -4.79
N ASN A 220 3.69 -12.88 -4.57
CA ASN A 220 2.38 -12.99 -5.21
C ASN A 220 2.43 -12.86 -6.74
N GLU A 221 3.22 -11.92 -7.27
CA GLU A 221 3.43 -11.77 -8.72
C GLU A 221 4.11 -12.99 -9.33
N GLN A 222 5.17 -13.51 -8.68
CA GLN A 222 5.85 -14.72 -9.14
C GLN A 222 4.91 -15.94 -9.10
N ASN A 223 4.07 -16.05 -8.08
CA ASN A 223 3.06 -17.11 -7.99
C ASN A 223 2.08 -17.08 -9.17
N LYS A 224 1.59 -15.88 -9.56
CA LYS A 224 0.73 -15.70 -10.74
C LYS A 224 1.45 -16.08 -12.04
N ALA A 225 2.71 -15.68 -12.19
CA ALA A 225 3.51 -16.01 -13.37
C ALA A 225 3.73 -17.53 -13.50
N ASN A 226 4.03 -18.21 -12.40
CA ASN A 226 4.18 -19.66 -12.39
C ASN A 226 2.87 -20.38 -12.75
N LEU A 227 1.72 -19.93 -12.23
CA LEU A 227 0.41 -20.46 -12.62
C LEU A 227 0.16 -20.32 -14.12
N LEU A 228 0.47 -19.17 -14.72
CA LEU A 228 0.31 -18.97 -16.16
C LEU A 228 1.16 -19.96 -16.97
N ILE A 229 2.39 -20.22 -16.55
CA ILE A 229 3.27 -21.22 -17.20
C ILE A 229 2.64 -22.62 -17.12
N GLN A 230 2.13 -23.02 -15.95
CA GLN A 230 1.47 -24.31 -15.76
C GLN A 230 0.22 -24.44 -16.65
N ASN A 231 -0.62 -23.40 -16.69
CA ASN A 231 -1.83 -23.40 -17.50
C ASN A 231 -1.52 -23.46 -19.00
N LYS A 232 -0.49 -22.74 -19.48
CA LYS A 232 -0.02 -22.87 -20.85
C LYS A 232 0.40 -24.30 -21.19
N ALA A 233 1.18 -24.95 -20.33
CA ALA A 233 1.63 -26.32 -20.54
C ALA A 233 0.45 -27.32 -20.57
N ASN A 234 -0.51 -27.16 -19.65
CA ASN A 234 -1.72 -27.98 -19.60
C ASN A 234 -2.58 -27.78 -20.86
N ALA A 235 -2.85 -26.54 -21.26
CA ALA A 235 -3.64 -26.25 -22.46
C ALA A 235 -3.00 -26.86 -23.72
N LYS A 236 -1.68 -26.78 -23.87
CA LYS A 236 -0.97 -27.44 -24.99
C LYS A 236 -1.17 -28.95 -24.99
N THR A 237 -1.09 -29.58 -23.82
CA THR A 237 -1.33 -31.03 -23.67
C THR A 237 -2.76 -31.41 -24.07
N GLN A 238 -3.75 -30.60 -23.67
CA GLN A 238 -5.15 -30.82 -24.05
C GLN A 238 -5.36 -30.63 -25.56
N ILE A 239 -4.75 -29.61 -26.17
CA ILE A 239 -4.78 -29.38 -27.63
C ILE A 239 -4.17 -30.58 -28.38
N ASP A 240 -3.07 -31.15 -27.89
CA ASP A 240 -2.46 -32.33 -28.49
C ASP A 240 -3.42 -33.54 -28.50
N GLY A 241 -4.29 -33.63 -27.48
CA GLY A 241 -5.32 -34.67 -27.35
C GLY A 241 -6.57 -34.50 -28.21
N LEU A 242 -6.76 -33.37 -28.90
CA LEU A 242 -7.93 -33.15 -29.77
C LEU A 242 -7.81 -33.98 -31.05
N SER A 243 -8.69 -34.98 -31.24
CA SER A 243 -8.54 -36.00 -32.30
C SER A 243 -8.89 -35.52 -33.71
N GLU A 244 -9.77 -34.53 -33.83
CA GLU A 244 -10.26 -34.06 -35.13
C GLU A 244 -9.42 -32.92 -35.71
N LEU A 245 -8.58 -32.27 -34.89
CA LEU A 245 -7.69 -31.22 -35.36
C LEU A 245 -6.48 -31.80 -36.09
N THR A 246 -6.12 -31.16 -37.19
CA THR A 246 -4.87 -31.43 -37.92
C THR A 246 -3.65 -31.01 -37.09
N ASN A 247 -2.47 -31.53 -37.45
CA ASN A 247 -1.23 -31.16 -36.77
C ASN A 247 -0.91 -29.67 -36.94
N GLU A 248 -1.26 -29.10 -38.09
CA GLU A 248 -1.11 -27.69 -38.42
C GLU A 248 -2.00 -26.82 -37.51
N GLU A 249 -3.29 -27.16 -37.36
CA GLU A 249 -4.21 -26.45 -36.47
C GLU A 249 -3.78 -26.55 -35.00
N LYS A 250 -3.37 -27.74 -34.54
CA LYS A 250 -2.80 -27.92 -33.19
C LYS A 250 -1.59 -27.03 -32.97
N THR A 251 -0.69 -26.95 -33.96
CA THR A 251 0.49 -26.09 -33.89
C THR A 251 0.09 -24.62 -33.78
N GLU A 252 -0.88 -24.18 -34.57
CA GLU A 252 -1.36 -22.79 -34.53
C GLU A 252 -1.99 -22.45 -33.17
N PHE A 253 -2.87 -23.29 -32.62
CA PHE A 253 -3.43 -23.06 -31.29
C PHE A 253 -2.36 -23.06 -30.19
N LYS A 254 -1.36 -23.96 -30.25
CA LYS A 254 -0.25 -23.96 -29.29
C LYS A 254 0.61 -22.69 -29.38
N ASN A 255 0.82 -22.16 -30.59
CA ASN A 255 1.51 -20.88 -30.78
C ASN A 255 0.71 -19.70 -30.19
N GLN A 256 -0.61 -19.73 -30.29
CA GLN A 256 -1.47 -18.74 -29.62
C GLN A 256 -1.37 -18.85 -28.10
N VAL A 257 -1.39 -20.07 -27.55
CA VAL A 257 -1.18 -20.31 -26.10
C VAL A 257 0.16 -19.75 -25.63
N ASP A 258 1.23 -19.92 -26.41
CA ASP A 258 2.55 -19.34 -26.09
C ASP A 258 2.51 -17.82 -25.99
N LYS A 259 1.77 -17.17 -26.89
CA LYS A 259 1.62 -15.70 -26.94
C LYS A 259 0.63 -15.13 -25.92
N ALA A 260 -0.14 -15.98 -25.24
CA ALA A 260 -1.11 -15.53 -24.24
C ALA A 260 -0.41 -14.87 -23.04
N ASN A 261 -0.96 -13.76 -22.54
CA ASN A 261 -0.39 -13.00 -21.42
C ASN A 261 -1.21 -13.15 -20.12
N SER A 262 -2.26 -13.98 -20.14
CA SER A 262 -3.18 -14.17 -19.01
C SER A 262 -3.81 -15.57 -19.06
N ASN A 263 -4.32 -16.03 -17.93
CA ASN A 263 -4.99 -17.33 -17.84
C ASN A 263 -6.28 -17.35 -18.65
N GLU A 264 -7.02 -16.25 -18.63
CA GLU A 264 -8.28 -16.08 -19.37
C GLU A 264 -8.06 -16.20 -20.89
N GLN A 265 -6.93 -15.68 -21.39
CA GLN A 265 -6.55 -15.86 -22.79
C GLN A 265 -6.21 -17.32 -23.10
N VAL A 266 -5.46 -18.00 -22.24
CA VAL A 266 -5.15 -19.43 -22.41
C VAL A 266 -6.43 -20.27 -22.45
N GLU A 267 -7.36 -20.02 -21.52
CA GLU A 267 -8.66 -20.69 -21.45
C GLU A 267 -9.50 -20.45 -22.70
N SER A 268 -9.57 -19.21 -23.19
CA SER A 268 -10.29 -18.84 -24.41
C SER A 268 -9.74 -19.56 -25.65
N ILE A 269 -8.41 -19.63 -25.79
CA ILE A 269 -7.75 -20.34 -26.90
C ILE A 269 -8.08 -21.83 -26.86
N LEU A 270 -7.98 -22.46 -25.69
CA LEU A 270 -8.32 -23.87 -25.50
C LEU A 270 -9.80 -24.16 -25.80
N ALA A 271 -10.71 -23.27 -25.37
CA ALA A 271 -12.13 -23.38 -25.66
C ALA A 271 -12.42 -23.30 -27.16
N ASN A 272 -11.74 -22.42 -27.90
CA ASN A 272 -11.87 -22.32 -29.36
C ASN A 272 -11.36 -23.58 -30.06
N ALA A 273 -10.21 -24.11 -29.65
CA ALA A 273 -9.67 -25.35 -30.19
C ALA A 273 -10.63 -26.54 -29.96
N THR A 274 -11.17 -26.65 -28.74
CA THR A 274 -12.14 -27.68 -28.37
C THR A 274 -13.42 -27.56 -29.18
N LYS A 275 -13.95 -26.35 -29.34
CA LYS A 275 -15.14 -26.09 -30.14
C LYS A 275 -14.94 -26.51 -31.60
N GLN A 276 -13.83 -26.14 -32.22
CA GLN A 276 -13.52 -26.51 -33.60
C GLN A 276 -13.41 -28.03 -33.77
N ASN A 277 -12.78 -28.72 -32.81
CA ASN A 277 -12.71 -30.18 -32.77
C ASN A 277 -14.12 -30.80 -32.72
N ASP A 278 -14.96 -30.33 -31.80
CA ASP A 278 -16.30 -30.87 -31.58
C ASP A 278 -17.24 -30.59 -32.75
N GLU A 279 -17.13 -29.43 -33.39
CA GLU A 279 -17.88 -29.10 -34.61
C GLU A 279 -17.59 -30.09 -35.73
N LEU A 280 -16.31 -30.41 -35.99
CA LEU A 280 -15.93 -31.39 -37.01
C LEU A 280 -16.40 -32.79 -36.63
N LYS A 281 -16.20 -33.20 -35.37
CA LYS A 281 -16.65 -34.51 -34.87
C LYS A 281 -18.15 -34.71 -35.06
N ASN A 282 -18.95 -33.74 -34.63
CA ASN A 282 -20.40 -33.77 -34.76
C ASN A 282 -20.84 -33.77 -36.23
N LYS A 283 -20.10 -33.04 -37.09
CA LYS A 283 -20.38 -33.03 -38.52
C LYS A 283 -20.16 -34.40 -39.16
N LYS A 284 -19.05 -35.08 -38.82
CA LYS A 284 -18.76 -36.45 -39.29
C LYS A 284 -19.87 -37.41 -38.90
N LEU A 285 -20.29 -37.39 -37.62
CA LEU A 285 -21.38 -38.22 -37.12
C LEU A 285 -22.69 -37.97 -37.87
N SER A 286 -23.14 -36.71 -37.93
CA SER A 286 -24.40 -36.35 -38.62
C SER A 286 -24.37 -36.67 -40.12
N ALA A 287 -23.23 -36.49 -40.78
CA ALA A 287 -23.08 -36.83 -42.20
C ALA A 287 -23.16 -38.35 -42.42
N SER A 288 -22.49 -39.14 -41.56
CA SER A 288 -22.55 -40.60 -41.61
C SER A 288 -23.97 -41.13 -41.42
N GLU A 289 -24.70 -40.62 -40.43
CA GLU A 289 -26.12 -40.97 -40.20
C GLU A 289 -26.99 -40.62 -41.41
N ARG A 290 -26.79 -39.45 -42.02
CA ARG A 290 -27.53 -39.05 -43.22
C ARG A 290 -27.28 -39.98 -44.41
N VAL A 291 -26.07 -40.51 -44.55
CA VAL A 291 -25.75 -41.50 -45.59
C VAL A 291 -26.53 -42.79 -45.39
N ASP A 292 -26.79 -43.22 -44.15
CA ASP A 292 -27.60 -44.42 -43.87
C ASP A 292 -29.03 -44.31 -44.39
N TYR A 293 -29.62 -43.10 -44.31
CA TYR A 293 -30.98 -42.83 -44.76
C TYR A 293 -31.14 -42.75 -46.29
N LEU A 294 -30.04 -42.82 -47.06
CA LEU A 294 -30.09 -42.84 -48.53
C LEU A 294 -30.52 -44.22 -49.04
N LYS A 295 -31.82 -44.40 -49.29
CA LYS A 295 -32.44 -45.71 -49.58
C LYS A 295 -32.01 -46.34 -50.92
N SER A 296 -31.72 -45.53 -51.94
CA SER A 296 -31.35 -46.01 -53.27
C SER A 296 -29.85 -46.17 -53.44
N LEU A 297 -29.05 -45.72 -52.47
CA LEU A 297 -27.60 -45.87 -52.49
C LEU A 297 -27.22 -47.29 -52.00
N PRO A 298 -26.47 -48.07 -52.78
CA PRO A 298 -26.00 -49.39 -52.35
C PRO A 298 -25.12 -49.33 -51.11
N ASP A 299 -25.18 -50.37 -50.27
CA ASP A 299 -24.45 -50.42 -49.00
C ASP A 299 -22.92 -50.32 -49.20
N GLU A 300 -22.38 -50.93 -50.26
CA GLU A 300 -20.96 -50.81 -50.59
C GLU A 300 -20.53 -49.35 -50.83
N ASP A 301 -21.39 -48.56 -51.48
CA ASP A 301 -21.12 -47.15 -51.78
C ASP A 301 -21.32 -46.28 -50.53
N LYS A 302 -22.29 -46.61 -49.66
CA LYS A 302 -22.44 -45.98 -48.34
C LYS A 302 -21.17 -46.15 -47.51
N GLU A 303 -20.65 -47.37 -47.43
CA GLU A 303 -19.43 -47.68 -46.67
C GLU A 303 -18.21 -46.91 -47.21
N LYS A 304 -18.06 -46.82 -48.53
CA LYS A 304 -16.98 -46.02 -49.15
C LYS A 304 -17.08 -44.54 -48.78
N ILE A 305 -18.27 -43.95 -48.85
CA ILE A 305 -18.51 -42.55 -48.52
C ILE A 305 -18.29 -42.29 -47.03
N LYS A 306 -18.77 -43.17 -46.15
CA LYS A 306 -18.57 -43.05 -44.70
C LYS A 306 -17.09 -43.03 -44.32
N LYS A 307 -16.27 -43.88 -44.95
CA LYS A 307 -14.81 -43.84 -44.78
C LYS A 307 -14.21 -42.51 -45.23
N GLN A 308 -14.71 -41.92 -46.31
CA GLN A 308 -14.26 -40.60 -46.77
C GLN A 308 -14.69 -39.47 -45.82
N ILE A 309 -15.87 -39.57 -45.21
CA ILE A 309 -16.34 -38.65 -44.17
C ILE A 309 -15.47 -38.76 -42.91
N GLU A 310 -15.16 -39.98 -42.48
CA GLU A 310 -14.35 -40.26 -41.28
C GLU A 310 -12.96 -39.63 -41.36
N VAL A 311 -12.31 -39.73 -42.53
CA VAL A 311 -10.98 -39.13 -42.77
C VAL A 311 -11.04 -37.66 -43.20
N GLY A 312 -12.23 -37.07 -43.33
CA GLY A 312 -12.39 -35.67 -43.68
C GLY A 312 -11.73 -34.77 -42.64
N THR A 313 -10.96 -33.78 -43.09
CA THR A 313 -10.17 -32.90 -42.20
C THR A 313 -10.85 -31.56 -41.94
N SER A 314 -11.96 -31.28 -42.63
CA SER A 314 -12.75 -30.07 -42.43
C SER A 314 -14.25 -30.33 -42.56
N VAL A 315 -15.05 -29.43 -41.99
CA VAL A 315 -16.51 -29.46 -42.12
C VAL A 315 -16.92 -29.41 -43.59
N GLN A 316 -16.24 -28.61 -44.39
CA GLN A 316 -16.49 -28.44 -45.83
C GLN A 316 -16.19 -29.71 -46.61
N GLU A 317 -15.10 -30.41 -46.31
CA GLU A 317 -14.80 -31.71 -46.92
C GLU A 317 -15.87 -32.75 -46.58
N VAL A 318 -16.27 -32.84 -45.31
CA VAL A 318 -17.33 -33.75 -44.87
C VAL A 318 -18.65 -33.43 -45.57
N GLU A 319 -19.03 -32.16 -45.68
CA GLU A 319 -20.21 -31.74 -46.43
C GLU A 319 -20.13 -32.13 -47.91
N MET A 320 -18.97 -31.94 -48.52
CA MET A 320 -18.77 -32.30 -49.92
C MET A 320 -18.98 -33.80 -50.16
N GLN A 321 -18.50 -34.68 -49.27
CA GLN A 321 -18.74 -36.12 -49.41
C GLN A 321 -20.22 -36.49 -49.23
N LEU A 322 -20.90 -35.86 -48.25
CA LEU A 322 -22.34 -36.05 -48.07
C LEU A 322 -23.14 -35.60 -49.29
N GLU A 323 -22.81 -34.46 -49.90
CA GLU A 323 -23.49 -33.98 -51.11
C GLU A 323 -23.26 -34.89 -52.32
N LYS A 324 -22.05 -35.44 -52.47
CA LYS A 324 -21.80 -36.48 -53.48
C LYS A 324 -22.70 -37.70 -53.28
N ALA A 325 -22.85 -38.14 -52.03
CA ALA A 325 -23.73 -39.26 -51.67
C ALA A 325 -25.18 -39.02 -52.06
N LYS A 326 -25.71 -37.83 -51.73
CA LYS A 326 -27.08 -37.43 -52.09
C LYS A 326 -27.29 -37.39 -53.60
N LYS A 327 -26.34 -36.80 -54.34
CA LYS A 327 -26.40 -36.74 -55.81
C LYS A 327 -26.40 -38.14 -56.42
N LEU A 328 -25.54 -39.02 -55.93
CA LEU A 328 -25.48 -40.41 -56.38
C LEU A 328 -26.78 -41.16 -56.09
N ASN A 329 -27.29 -41.07 -54.86
CA ASN A 329 -28.58 -41.65 -54.47
C ASN A 329 -29.72 -41.20 -55.39
N ASN A 330 -29.80 -39.89 -55.67
CA ASN A 330 -30.85 -39.33 -56.52
C ASN A 330 -30.72 -39.77 -57.98
N GLY A 331 -29.48 -39.85 -58.51
CA GLY A 331 -29.23 -40.36 -59.85
C GLY A 331 -29.64 -41.83 -60.01
N ILE A 332 -29.33 -42.66 -59.00
CA ILE A 332 -29.75 -44.07 -58.99
C ILE A 332 -31.28 -44.19 -58.91
N LEU A 333 -31.93 -43.41 -58.03
CA LEU A 333 -33.40 -43.40 -57.91
C LEU A 333 -34.08 -42.99 -59.23
N LEU A 334 -33.53 -41.97 -59.92
CA LEU A 334 -34.06 -41.55 -61.22
C LEU A 334 -33.87 -42.65 -62.28
N ALA A 335 -32.69 -43.25 -62.36
CA ALA A 335 -32.44 -44.40 -63.23
C ALA A 335 -33.40 -45.57 -62.93
N GLU A 336 -33.76 -45.79 -61.66
CA GLU A 336 -34.73 -46.79 -61.24
C GLU A 336 -36.16 -46.52 -61.74
N SER A 337 -36.52 -45.24 -61.87
CA SER A 337 -37.84 -44.81 -62.34
C SER A 337 -38.07 -44.96 -63.85
N PHE A 338 -37.02 -45.19 -64.65
CA PHE A 338 -37.14 -45.42 -66.09
C PHE A 338 -37.68 -46.84 -66.36
N LEU A 339 -39.01 -46.94 -66.53
CA LEU A 339 -39.74 -48.22 -66.64
C LEU A 339 -39.69 -48.86 -68.04
N ASN A 340 -39.33 -48.12 -69.11
CA ASN A 340 -39.45 -48.60 -70.49
C ASN A 340 -38.08 -48.80 -71.17
N ILE A 341 -37.00 -48.85 -70.39
CA ILE A 341 -35.68 -49.28 -70.86
C ILE A 341 -35.39 -50.71 -70.38
N PRO A 342 -34.70 -51.54 -71.17
CA PRO A 342 -34.24 -52.87 -70.75
C PRO A 342 -33.41 -52.84 -69.45
N GLU A 343 -33.53 -53.88 -68.62
CA GLU A 343 -32.84 -53.97 -67.31
C GLU A 343 -31.30 -53.98 -67.42
N ASP A 344 -30.75 -54.49 -68.53
CA ASP A 344 -29.31 -54.42 -68.82
C ASP A 344 -28.86 -52.97 -69.08
N GLN A 345 -29.64 -52.19 -69.81
CA GLN A 345 -29.37 -50.76 -70.03
C GLN A 345 -29.55 -49.95 -68.75
N LYS A 346 -30.55 -50.28 -67.93
CA LYS A 346 -30.77 -49.69 -66.62
C LYS A 346 -29.60 -49.96 -65.68
N SER A 347 -29.08 -51.18 -65.68
CA SER A 347 -27.91 -51.57 -64.91
C SER A 347 -26.65 -50.83 -65.38
N GLN A 348 -26.46 -50.68 -66.70
CA GLN A 348 -25.37 -49.87 -67.27
C GLN A 348 -25.48 -48.41 -66.85
N LEU A 349 -26.67 -47.82 -66.90
CA LEU A 349 -26.90 -46.44 -66.48
C LEU A 349 -26.57 -46.23 -64.99
N LYS A 350 -26.95 -47.16 -64.10
CA LYS A 350 -26.58 -47.08 -62.68
C LYS A 350 -25.05 -47.06 -62.50
N GLU A 351 -24.32 -47.87 -63.26
CA GLU A 351 -22.85 -47.87 -63.24
C GLU A 351 -22.24 -46.59 -63.85
N GLU A 352 -22.85 -46.04 -64.91
CA GLU A 352 -22.43 -44.76 -65.49
C GLU A 352 -22.65 -43.57 -64.54
N VAL A 353 -23.77 -43.58 -63.81
CA VAL A 353 -24.12 -42.61 -62.76
C VAL A 353 -23.12 -42.68 -61.60
N LYS A 354 -22.70 -43.88 -61.18
CA LYS A 354 -21.64 -44.06 -60.17
C LYS A 354 -20.30 -43.50 -60.63
N LYS A 355 -19.98 -43.66 -61.91
CA LYS A 355 -18.73 -43.18 -62.52
C LYS A 355 -18.77 -41.69 -62.88
N SER A 356 -19.88 -40.99 -62.59
CA SER A 356 -19.99 -39.59 -62.96
C SER A 356 -18.97 -38.73 -62.22
N THR A 357 -18.21 -37.94 -62.98
CA THR A 357 -17.09 -37.14 -62.43
C THR A 357 -17.50 -35.73 -62.04
N SER A 358 -18.68 -35.28 -62.51
CA SER A 358 -19.23 -33.97 -62.21
C SER A 358 -20.76 -34.01 -62.21
N GLU A 359 -21.36 -32.93 -61.70
CA GLU A 359 -22.81 -32.75 -61.78
C GLU A 359 -23.29 -32.66 -63.23
N GLU A 360 -22.50 -32.04 -64.11
CA GLU A 360 -22.86 -31.90 -65.52
C GLU A 360 -22.83 -33.26 -66.24
N ASP A 361 -21.77 -34.04 -66.02
CA ASP A 361 -21.66 -35.40 -66.56
C ASP A 361 -22.81 -36.30 -66.07
N LEU A 362 -23.19 -36.17 -64.79
CA LEU A 362 -24.36 -36.86 -64.25
C LEU A 362 -25.65 -36.43 -64.96
N LYS A 363 -25.86 -35.12 -65.15
CA LYS A 363 -27.05 -34.57 -65.85
C LYS A 363 -27.09 -35.03 -67.30
N GLU A 364 -25.98 -35.00 -68.03
CA GLU A 364 -25.91 -35.45 -69.42
C GLU A 364 -26.28 -36.92 -69.57
N LYS A 365 -25.73 -37.80 -68.71
CA LYS A 365 -26.04 -39.23 -68.70
C LYS A 365 -27.52 -39.49 -68.40
N LEU A 366 -28.05 -38.84 -67.37
CA LEU A 366 -29.46 -38.97 -67.00
C LEU A 366 -30.40 -38.39 -68.07
N LEU A 367 -30.01 -37.31 -68.75
CA LEU A 367 -30.76 -36.71 -69.85
C LEU A 367 -30.82 -37.65 -71.05
N LYS A 368 -29.68 -38.22 -71.44
CA LYS A 368 -29.62 -39.21 -72.52
C LYS A 368 -30.54 -40.39 -72.21
N ALA A 369 -30.43 -40.97 -71.00
CA ALA A 369 -31.27 -42.07 -70.59
C ALA A 369 -32.77 -41.72 -70.54
N SER A 370 -33.11 -40.52 -70.09
CA SER A 370 -34.50 -40.03 -70.08
C SER A 370 -35.06 -39.92 -71.51
N LYS A 371 -34.27 -39.40 -72.45
CA LYS A 371 -34.65 -39.37 -73.87
C LYS A 371 -34.87 -40.78 -74.42
N ASP A 372 -33.95 -41.69 -74.15
CA ASP A 372 -34.04 -43.07 -74.62
C ASP A 372 -35.27 -43.80 -74.04
N ASN A 373 -35.56 -43.60 -72.75
CA ASN A 373 -36.78 -44.11 -72.10
C ASN A 373 -38.06 -43.53 -72.72
N ALA A 374 -38.09 -42.23 -73.01
CA ALA A 374 -39.23 -41.57 -73.64
C ALA A 374 -39.46 -42.08 -75.08
N LYS A 375 -38.38 -42.24 -75.86
CA LYS A 375 -38.43 -42.82 -77.20
C LYS A 375 -38.94 -44.26 -77.18
N ALA A 376 -38.40 -45.09 -76.29
CA ALA A 376 -38.82 -46.48 -76.12
C ALA A 376 -40.32 -46.57 -75.79
N ARG A 377 -40.82 -45.69 -74.90
CA ARG A 377 -42.24 -45.62 -74.58
C ARG A 377 -43.11 -45.23 -75.78
N ILE A 378 -42.68 -44.27 -76.58
CA ILE A 378 -43.41 -43.88 -77.80
C ILE A 378 -43.47 -45.05 -78.78
N GLU A 379 -42.37 -45.80 -78.96
CA GLU A 379 -42.34 -46.98 -79.82
C GLU A 379 -43.23 -48.13 -79.32
N GLU A 380 -43.31 -48.36 -78.00
CA GLU A 380 -44.30 -49.28 -77.43
C GLU A 380 -45.74 -48.83 -77.72
N LEU A 381 -46.05 -47.55 -77.50
CA LEU A 381 -47.38 -47.00 -77.74
C LEU A 381 -47.78 -47.07 -79.23
N LYS A 382 -46.81 -46.91 -80.15
CA LYS A 382 -47.00 -47.15 -81.59
C LYS A 382 -47.44 -48.59 -81.88
N LYS A 383 -46.89 -49.58 -81.17
CA LYS A 383 -47.25 -51.01 -81.32
C LYS A 383 -48.63 -51.32 -80.74
N VAL A 384 -48.94 -50.84 -79.53
CA VAL A 384 -50.25 -51.06 -78.88
C VAL A 384 -51.42 -50.53 -79.71
N LYS A 385 -51.23 -49.39 -80.39
CA LYS A 385 -52.19 -48.81 -81.34
C LYS A 385 -52.54 -49.75 -82.51
N LYS A 386 -51.66 -50.70 -82.86
CA LYS A 386 -51.90 -51.68 -83.93
C LYS A 386 -52.79 -52.84 -83.47
N ASP A 387 -52.79 -53.14 -82.16
CA ASP A 387 -53.40 -54.33 -81.60
C ASP A 387 -54.75 -54.07 -80.89
N VAL A 388 -55.03 -52.81 -80.51
CA VAL A 388 -56.30 -52.39 -79.88
C VAL A 388 -56.77 -51.12 -80.58
N ASN A 389 -58.03 -51.08 -81.04
CA ASN A 389 -58.63 -50.00 -81.84
C ASN A 389 -58.84 -48.69 -81.05
N LEU A 390 -57.74 -48.14 -80.51
CA LEU A 390 -57.66 -46.91 -79.71
C LEU A 390 -57.36 -45.70 -80.61
N THR A 391 -57.73 -44.51 -80.15
CA THR A 391 -57.40 -43.25 -80.84
C THR A 391 -55.89 -43.10 -81.02
N PRO A 392 -55.40 -42.83 -82.25
CA PRO A 392 -54.01 -42.55 -82.55
C PRO A 392 -53.30 -41.58 -81.60
N LEU A 393 -52.05 -41.89 -81.22
CA LEU A 393 -51.11 -40.86 -80.79
C LEU A 393 -50.92 -39.87 -81.96
N GLU A 394 -51.22 -38.59 -81.75
CA GLU A 394 -51.07 -37.55 -82.77
C GLU A 394 -49.58 -37.24 -82.99
N LYS A 395 -49.12 -37.38 -84.24
CA LYS A 395 -47.77 -36.99 -84.71
C LYS A 395 -46.59 -37.51 -83.86
N PRO A 396 -46.45 -38.83 -83.67
CA PRO A 396 -45.39 -39.41 -82.83
C PRO A 396 -43.98 -39.00 -83.26
N ASP A 397 -43.73 -38.83 -84.56
CA ASP A 397 -42.39 -38.48 -85.07
C ASP A 397 -42.02 -37.01 -84.81
N GLU A 398 -43.02 -36.12 -84.71
CA GLU A 398 -42.81 -34.74 -84.25
C GLU A 398 -42.41 -34.72 -82.77
N VAL A 399 -42.99 -35.60 -81.96
CA VAL A 399 -42.65 -35.76 -80.54
C VAL A 399 -41.23 -36.31 -80.37
N LEU A 400 -40.83 -37.32 -81.16
CA LEU A 400 -39.46 -37.85 -81.15
C LEU A 400 -38.42 -36.76 -81.49
N THR A 401 -38.72 -35.92 -82.49
CA THR A 401 -37.87 -34.79 -82.87
C THR A 401 -37.69 -33.79 -81.73
N LYS A 402 -38.77 -33.48 -81.01
CA LYS A 402 -38.72 -32.59 -79.84
C LYS A 402 -37.93 -33.20 -78.67
N ILE A 403 -38.01 -34.52 -78.47
CA ILE A 403 -37.19 -35.23 -77.48
C ILE A 403 -35.71 -35.11 -77.81
N ASP A 404 -35.32 -35.25 -79.08
CA ASP A 404 -33.92 -35.08 -79.50
C ASP A 404 -33.38 -33.67 -79.19
N GLN A 405 -34.21 -32.66 -79.41
CA GLN A 405 -33.89 -31.26 -79.16
C GLN A 405 -33.92 -30.86 -77.67
N ALA A 406 -34.45 -31.70 -76.77
CA ALA A 406 -34.55 -31.38 -75.36
C ALA A 406 -33.15 -31.25 -74.73
N THR A 407 -32.89 -30.16 -74.03
CA THR A 407 -31.60 -29.89 -73.36
C THR A 407 -31.66 -30.09 -71.85
N THR A 408 -32.84 -30.39 -71.32
CA THR A 408 -33.08 -30.52 -69.88
C THR A 408 -33.92 -31.76 -69.60
N ILE A 409 -33.70 -32.34 -68.41
CA ILE A 409 -34.53 -33.38 -67.86
C ILE A 409 -35.74 -32.67 -67.24
N GLN A 410 -36.95 -32.98 -67.71
CA GLN A 410 -38.18 -32.41 -67.16
C GLN A 410 -38.92 -33.43 -66.30
#